data_AF-D4GIV6-F1
#
_entry.id   AF-D4GIV6-F1
#
_cell.length_a   1.000
_cell.length_b   1.000
_cell.length_c   1.000
_cell.angle_alpha   90.00
_cell.angle_beta   90.00
_cell.angle_gamma   90.00
#
_symmetry.space_group_name_H-M   'P 1'
#
loop_
_entity.id
_entity.type
_entity.pdbx_description
1 polymer ?
#
loop_
_entity_poly.entity_id
_entity_poly.type
_entity_poly.pdbx_seq_one_letter_code
_entity_poly.pdbx_strand_id
1 'polypeptide(L)' 'MKDDIDQLFFALVRRHNGFYLFNNVKNQQLLNCNSYIDADMQLDAGEEEDLMDNFFEEFHVKRGSFKIQTYYPDAPFS' A
#
# COMPACT_ATOMS: atom_id res chain seq x y z
N MET A 1 9.12 -6.75 19.29
CA MET A 1 8.98 -5.29 19.12
C MET A 1 9.19 -4.83 17.67
N LYS A 2 10.29 -5.20 16.99
CA LYS A 2 10.43 -4.92 15.53
C LYS A 2 9.55 -5.83 14.68
N ASP A 3 9.51 -7.11 15.05
CA ASP A 3 8.65 -8.11 14.41
C ASP A 3 7.15 -7.79 14.52
N ASP A 4 6.73 -6.96 15.49
CA ASP A 4 5.32 -6.60 15.68
C ASP A 4 4.86 -5.55 14.67
N ILE A 5 5.68 -4.53 14.39
CA ILE A 5 5.32 -3.47 13.44
C ILE A 5 5.32 -4.00 12.00
N ASP A 6 6.33 -4.79 11.63
CA ASP A 6 6.41 -5.37 10.28
C ASP A 6 5.19 -6.28 10.03
N GLN A 7 4.81 -7.12 11.00
CA GLN A 7 3.62 -7.97 10.91
C GLN A 7 2.33 -7.15 10.79
N LEU A 8 2.16 -6.10 11.59
CA LEU A 8 0.99 -5.21 11.53
C LEU A 8 0.92 -4.51 10.18
N PHE A 9 2.05 -4.04 9.66
CA PHE A 9 2.10 -3.36 8.37
C PHE A 9 1.74 -4.32 7.23
N PHE A 10 2.29 -5.53 7.19
CA PHE A 10 1.90 -6.51 6.18
C PHE A 10 0.44 -6.97 6.34
N ALA A 11 -0.10 -7.01 7.57
CA ALA A 11 -1.51 -7.29 7.80
C ALA A 11 -2.41 -6.17 7.25
N LEU A 12 -2.00 -4.90 7.37
CA LEU A 12 -2.67 -3.77 6.77
C LEU A 12 -2.63 -3.84 5.23
N VAL A 13 -1.43 -3.97 4.64
CA VAL A 13 -1.24 -4.06 3.17
C VAL A 13 -2.08 -5.18 2.58
N ARG A 14 -2.21 -6.31 3.30
CA ARG A 14 -3.06 -7.44 2.87
C ARG A 14 -4.53 -7.07 2.63
N ARG A 15 -5.05 -5.99 3.21
CA ARG A 15 -6.44 -5.51 3.06
C ARG A 15 -6.65 -4.68 1.77
N HIS A 16 -5.60 -4.13 1.15
CA HIS A 16 -5.68 -3.14 0.06
C HIS A 16 -5.38 -3.69 -1.35
N ASN A 17 -5.32 -5.01 -1.52
CA ASN A 17 -4.67 -5.62 -2.70
C ASN A 17 -5.53 -5.82 -3.94
N GLY A 18 -6.09 -4.75 -4.49
CA GLY A 18 -6.67 -4.87 -5.82
C GLY A 18 -8.13 -5.28 -5.79
N PHE A 19 -9.01 -4.52 -6.43
CA PHE A 19 -10.37 -4.95 -6.81
C PHE A 19 -10.38 -6.26 -7.66
N TYR A 20 -9.23 -6.71 -8.18
CA TYR A 20 -9.02 -7.96 -8.91
C TYR A 20 -8.75 -9.18 -7.99
N LEU A 21 -9.59 -9.34 -6.97
CA LEU A 21 -9.51 -10.26 -5.82
C LEU A 21 -9.24 -11.76 -6.07
N PHE A 22 -9.12 -12.23 -7.32
CA PHE A 22 -8.93 -13.67 -7.58
C PHE A 22 -7.49 -14.11 -7.85
N ASN A 23 -6.56 -13.20 -8.21
CA ASN A 23 -5.22 -13.61 -8.70
C ASN A 23 -4.01 -13.16 -7.87
N ASN A 24 -4.18 -12.33 -6.83
CA ASN A 24 -3.03 -11.75 -6.12
C ASN A 24 -2.64 -12.48 -4.82
N VAL A 25 -3.37 -13.53 -4.43
CA VAL A 25 -3.14 -14.31 -3.19
C VAL A 25 -1.70 -14.81 -3.06
N LYS A 26 -1.08 -15.21 -4.18
CA LYS A 26 0.30 -15.68 -4.19
C LYS A 26 1.29 -14.57 -3.79
N ASN A 27 1.14 -13.36 -4.34
CA ASN A 27 2.04 -12.25 -4.01
C ASN A 27 1.81 -11.77 -2.57
N GLN A 28 0.56 -11.80 -2.09
CA GLN A 28 0.23 -11.50 -0.68
C GLN A 28 0.94 -12.39 0.34
N GLN A 29 1.06 -13.68 0.02
CA GLN A 29 1.74 -14.66 0.88
C GLN A 29 3.25 -14.48 0.87
N LEU A 30 3.80 -13.90 -0.20
CA LEU A 30 5.25 -13.71 -0.39
C LEU A 30 5.74 -12.32 0.07
N LEU A 31 4.84 -11.38 0.38
CA LEU A 31 5.18 -10.06 0.91
C LEU A 31 6.13 -10.17 2.11
N ASN A 32 7.24 -9.45 2.01
CA ASN A 32 8.26 -9.35 3.05
C ASN A 32 8.95 -7.99 2.98
N CYS A 33 9.91 -7.72 3.88
CA CYS A 33 10.55 -6.42 3.98
C CYS A 33 11.40 -6.02 2.75
N ASN A 34 11.60 -6.93 1.79
CA ASN A 34 12.27 -6.64 0.52
C ASN A 34 11.30 -6.44 -0.66
N SER A 35 9.99 -6.50 -0.44
CA SER A 35 8.97 -6.31 -1.47
C SER A 35 8.82 -4.84 -1.84
N TYR A 36 8.60 -4.57 -3.13
CA TYR A 36 8.16 -3.27 -3.65
C TYR A 36 6.64 -3.30 -3.70
N ILE A 37 5.96 -2.82 -2.67
CA ILE A 37 4.53 -3.07 -2.44
C ILE A 37 3.65 -2.59 -3.61
N ASP A 38 3.88 -1.38 -4.09
CA ASP A 38 3.24 -0.79 -5.28
C ASP A 38 3.33 -1.72 -6.49
N ALA A 39 4.54 -2.14 -6.84
CA ALA A 39 4.82 -2.91 -8.04
C ALA A 39 4.47 -4.41 -7.92
N ASP A 40 4.84 -5.03 -6.79
CA ASP A 40 4.63 -6.46 -6.53
C ASP A 40 3.15 -6.79 -6.34
N MET A 41 2.39 -5.83 -5.76
CA MET A 41 0.95 -5.96 -5.58
C MET A 41 0.14 -5.33 -6.72
N GLN A 42 0.78 -4.59 -7.63
CA GLN A 42 0.14 -3.94 -8.77
C GLN A 42 -1.01 -3.02 -8.34
N LEU A 43 -0.79 -2.25 -7.27
CA LEU A 43 -1.77 -1.30 -6.78
C LEU A 43 -1.89 -0.14 -7.77
N ASP A 44 -3.11 0.36 -7.97
CA ASP A 44 -3.28 1.65 -8.63
C ASP A 44 -3.11 2.81 -7.64
N ALA A 45 -2.98 4.03 -8.16
CA ALA A 45 -2.77 5.21 -7.34
C ALA A 45 -3.89 5.45 -6.30
N GLY A 46 -5.13 5.06 -6.59
CA GLY A 46 -6.22 5.17 -5.63
C GLY A 46 -6.07 4.16 -4.49
N GLU A 47 -5.72 2.92 -4.83
CA GLU A 47 -5.47 1.86 -3.85
C GLU A 47 -4.27 2.17 -2.95
N GLU A 48 -3.24 2.81 -3.50
CA GLU A 48 -2.10 3.30 -2.72
C GLU A 48 -2.43 4.50 -1.83
N GLU A 49 -3.28 5.42 -2.30
CA GLU A 49 -3.77 6.53 -1.47
C GLU A 49 -4.56 5.99 -0.26
N ASP A 50 -5.47 5.04 -0.50
CA ASP A 50 -6.25 4.38 0.55
C ASP A 50 -5.34 3.61 1.53
N LEU A 51 -4.32 2.91 1.04
CA LEU A 51 -3.34 2.20 1.87
C LEU A 51 -2.61 3.18 2.79
N MET A 52 -2.18 4.32 2.26
CA MET A 52 -1.46 5.33 3.03
C MET A 52 -2.36 6.02 4.05
N ASP A 53 -3.61 6.29 3.71
CA ASP A 53 -4.58 6.85 4.67
C ASP A 53 -4.84 5.90 5.84
N ASN A 54 -5.03 4.60 5.58
CA ASN A 54 -5.16 3.61 6.65
C ASN A 54 -3.87 3.42 7.45
N PHE A 55 -2.70 3.55 6.82
CA PHE A 55 -1.42 3.53 7.53
C PHE A 55 -1.32 4.70 8.52
N PHE A 56 -1.69 5.91 8.11
CA PHE A 56 -1.67 7.08 8.99
C PHE A 56 -2.61 6.90 10.20
N GLU A 57 -3.79 6.34 9.98
CA GLU A 57 -4.75 6.07 11.04
C GLU A 57 -4.27 4.96 12.00
N GLU A 58 -3.95 3.77 11.48
CA GLU A 58 -3.65 2.57 12.27
C GLU A 58 -2.34 2.69 13.06
N PHE A 59 -1.36 3.42 12.52
CA PHE A 59 -0.07 3.65 13.20
C PHE A 59 0.02 5.02 13.89
N HIS A 60 -1.07 5.79 13.91
CA HIS A 60 -1.13 7.14 14.50
C HIS A 60 -0.02 8.07 13.99
N VAL A 61 0.28 7.97 12.69
CA VAL A 61 1.26 8.81 12.01
C VAL A 61 0.55 10.04 11.46
N LYS A 62 1.11 11.23 11.68
CA LYS A 62 0.55 12.46 11.11
C LYS A 62 0.71 12.44 9.59
N ARG A 63 -0.41 12.45 8.85
CA ARG A 63 -0.45 12.56 7.37
C ARG A 63 0.33 13.78 6.83
N GLY A 64 0.26 14.91 7.52
CA GLY A 64 0.94 16.13 7.11
C GLY A 64 0.48 16.63 5.73
N SER A 65 1.42 16.86 4.81
CA SER A 65 1.15 17.32 3.44
C SER A 65 1.19 16.21 2.41
N PHE A 66 1.04 14.94 2.83
CA PHE A 66 1.03 13.80 1.91
C PHE A 66 -0.07 13.95 0.85
N LYS A 67 0.33 13.74 -0.41
CA LYS A 67 -0.51 13.71 -1.62
C LYS A 67 0.03 12.67 -2.56
N ILE A 68 -0.79 11.69 -2.94
CA ILE A 68 -0.38 10.58 -3.80
C ILE A 68 0.12 11.06 -5.18
N GLN A 69 -0.38 12.20 -5.66
CA GLN A 69 0.02 12.82 -6.93
C GLN A 69 1.48 13.28 -6.97
N THR A 70 2.15 13.35 -5.81
CA THR A 70 3.60 13.59 -5.75
C THR A 70 4.39 12.42 -6.34
N TYR A 71 3.83 11.21 -6.29
CA TYR A 71 4.44 9.96 -6.76
C TYR A 71 3.79 9.48 -8.07
N TYR A 72 2.49 9.73 -8.22
CA TYR A 72 1.70 9.41 -9.42
C TYR A 72 1.12 10.70 -10.03
N PRO A 73 1.96 11.54 -10.67
CA PRO A 73 1.47 12.79 -11.25
C PRO A 73 0.48 12.49 -12.37
N ASP A 74 -0.58 13.30 -12.45
CA ASP A 74 -1.53 13.24 -13.56
C ASP A 74 -0.77 13.41 -14.88
N ALA A 75 -0.87 12.41 -15.75
CA ALA A 75 -0.33 12.55 -17.10
C ALA A 75 -1.19 13.58 -17.86
N PRO A 76 -0.58 14.54 -18.57
CA PRO A 76 -1.34 15.41 -19.45
C PRO A 76 -2.05 14.55 -20.50
N PHE A 77 -3.36 14.74 -20.66
CA PHE A 77 -4.10 14.16 -21.76
C PHE A 77 -3.46 14.60 -23.09
N SER A 78 -3.01 13.64 -23.90
CA SER A 78 -2.49 13.87 -25.25
C SER A 78 -3.60 13.94 -26.28
#